data_AF-A0A7X0B0Z8-F1
#
_entry.id   AF-A0A7X0B0Z8-F1
#
_cell.length_a   1.000
_cell.length_b   1.000
_cell.length_c   1.000
_cell.angle_alpha   90.00
_cell.angle_beta   90.00
_cell.angle_gamma   90.00
#
_symmetry.space_group_name_H-M   'P 1'
#
loop_
_entity.id
_entity.type
_entity.pdbx_description
1 polymer ?
#
loop_
_entity_poly.entity_id
_entity_poly.type
_entity_poly.pdbx_seq_one_letter_code
_entity_poly.pdbx_strand_id
1 'polypeptide(L)'
;MSQRAAMLGSGFQPAIVRDGRLTHLIDQLVVQTGLTVATFGIVGIRSQIFSWRSRTGNPSSGALSNLYGGVQERLTGSAAGWLLLSTIAQPRRDGLIRRLLADQEGENKPTFADMASRVSACQARGYAHGPVGCGSTAEVMALLLPGQPERHPLAIGFVYEPSLQIDQAALLQCLQEAVEPYIQAGDSRPIPFPHPTRPTYSEPELKAV
;
A
#
# COMPACT_ATOMS: atom_id res chain seq x y z
N MET A 1 29.45 -3.90 -9.54
CA MET A 1 28.05 -3.73 -9.05
C MET A 1 27.77 -4.85 -8.07
N SER A 2 27.64 -4.55 -6.77
CA SER A 2 27.71 -5.58 -5.74
C SER A 2 26.37 -6.30 -5.53
N GLN A 3 26.42 -7.62 -5.58
CA GLN A 3 25.35 -8.60 -5.32
C GLN A 3 24.84 -8.57 -3.86
N ARG A 4 25.36 -7.68 -3.01
CA ARG A 4 24.99 -7.53 -1.58
C ARG A 4 23.72 -6.70 -1.33
N ALA A 5 23.22 -5.94 -2.31
CA ALA A 5 21.96 -5.21 -2.16
C ALA A 5 20.72 -6.13 -2.23
N ALA A 6 20.85 -7.34 -2.80
CA ALA A 6 19.74 -8.27 -2.98
C ALA A 6 19.45 -9.16 -1.74
N MET A 7 20.37 -9.23 -0.76
CA MET A 7 20.26 -10.17 0.38
C MET A 7 19.82 -9.53 1.71
N LEU A 8 19.53 -8.22 1.75
CA LEU A 8 19.02 -7.55 2.96
C LEU A 8 17.48 -7.47 3.03
N GLY A 9 16.76 -7.94 1.99
CA GLY A 9 15.31 -7.78 1.89
C GLY A 9 14.45 -8.98 2.31
N SER A 10 15.02 -10.17 2.49
CA SER A 10 14.21 -11.41 2.57
C SER A 10 13.63 -11.74 3.96
N GLY A 11 13.97 -10.97 4.99
CA GLY A 11 13.54 -11.24 6.38
C GLY A 11 12.30 -10.48 6.84
N PHE A 12 11.91 -9.40 6.16
CA PHE A 12 10.93 -8.43 6.70
C PHE A 12 9.87 -7.99 5.69
N GLN A 13 9.75 -8.67 4.55
CA GLN A 13 8.66 -8.40 3.61
C GLN A 13 7.39 -9.10 4.12
N PRO A 14 6.26 -8.39 4.29
CA PRO A 14 5.01 -9.02 4.68
C PRO A 14 4.65 -10.15 3.71
N ALA A 15 4.04 -11.24 4.21
CA ALA A 15 3.74 -12.44 3.41
C ALA A 15 2.98 -12.10 2.11
N ILE A 16 2.05 -11.14 2.17
CA ILE A 16 1.30 -10.68 1.00
C ILE A 16 2.18 -10.11 -0.12
N VAL A 17 3.30 -9.48 0.23
CA VAL A 17 4.25 -8.93 -0.75
C VAL A 17 5.20 -10.01 -1.25
N ARG A 18 5.63 -10.92 -0.36
CA ARG A 18 6.53 -12.02 -0.68
C ARG A 18 5.90 -13.03 -1.64
N ASP A 19 4.60 -13.30 -1.48
CA ASP A 19 3.89 -14.33 -2.24
C ASP A 19 3.41 -13.83 -3.62
N GLY A 20 3.76 -12.60 -4.03
CA GLY A 20 3.28 -11.97 -5.27
C GLY A 20 1.79 -11.62 -5.27
N ARG A 21 1.08 -11.99 -4.20
CA ARG A 21 -0.35 -11.74 -3.96
C ARG A 21 -0.73 -10.27 -4.07
N LEU A 22 0.06 -9.39 -3.46
CA LEU A 22 -0.16 -7.95 -3.55
C LEU A 22 -0.05 -7.45 -4.99
N THR A 23 0.91 -7.96 -5.76
CA THR A 23 1.05 -7.59 -7.19
C THR A 23 -0.15 -8.04 -7.99
N HIS A 24 -0.62 -9.28 -7.77
CA HIS A 24 -1.82 -9.78 -8.44
C HIS A 24 -3.07 -8.97 -8.10
N LEU A 25 -3.27 -8.63 -6.82
CA LEU A 25 -4.35 -7.75 -6.37
C LEU A 25 -4.31 -6.39 -7.07
N ILE A 26 -3.14 -5.75 -7.12
CA ILE A 26 -2.97 -4.46 -7.78
C ILE A 26 -3.32 -4.56 -9.27
N ASP A 27 -2.79 -5.58 -9.96
CA ASP A 27 -3.05 -5.77 -11.39
C ASP A 27 -4.54 -6.00 -11.66
N GLN A 28 -5.22 -6.80 -10.83
CA GLN A 28 -6.67 -7.00 -10.91
C GLN A 28 -7.44 -5.69 -10.73
N LEU A 29 -7.11 -4.89 -9.72
CA LEU A 29 -7.75 -3.60 -9.45
C LEU A 29 -7.56 -2.61 -10.60
N VAL A 30 -6.35 -2.56 -11.19
CA VAL A 30 -6.06 -1.72 -12.37
C VAL A 30 -6.88 -2.18 -13.57
N VAL A 31 -7.01 -3.49 -13.81
CA VAL A 31 -7.79 -4.04 -14.92
C VAL A 31 -9.29 -3.76 -14.73
N GLN A 32 -9.81 -3.93 -13.52
CA GLN A 32 -11.23 -3.76 -13.22
C GLN A 32 -11.68 -2.30 -13.29
N THR A 33 -10.89 -1.38 -12.75
CA THR A 33 -11.30 0.03 -12.62
C THR A 33 -10.71 0.94 -13.70
N GLY A 34 -9.62 0.53 -14.33
CA GLY A 34 -8.84 1.39 -15.22
C GLY A 34 -8.11 2.54 -14.51
N LEU A 35 -8.22 2.64 -13.17
CA LEU A 35 -7.59 3.67 -12.37
C LEU A 35 -6.15 3.27 -12.00
N THR A 36 -5.39 4.28 -11.59
CA THR A 36 -4.09 4.04 -11.00
C THR A 36 -4.26 3.47 -9.60
N VAL A 37 -3.57 2.39 -9.30
CA VAL A 37 -3.52 1.78 -7.97
C VAL A 37 -2.11 1.96 -7.40
N ALA A 38 -2.06 2.43 -6.16
CA ALA A 38 -0.82 2.66 -5.44
C ALA A 38 -0.84 1.96 -4.07
N THR A 39 0.32 1.51 -3.63
CA THR A 39 0.50 1.04 -2.24
C THR A 39 1.41 1.97 -1.48
N PHE A 40 1.04 2.24 -0.23
CA PHE A 40 1.68 3.20 0.65
C PHE A 40 2.20 2.49 1.89
N GLY A 41 3.32 2.97 2.43
CA GLY A 41 3.87 2.48 3.70
C GLY A 41 4.56 3.58 4.48
N ILE A 42 4.85 3.31 5.76
CA ILE A 42 5.56 4.25 6.63
C ILE A 42 7.07 4.13 6.42
N VAL A 43 7.73 5.26 6.20
CA VAL A 43 9.19 5.41 6.26
C VAL A 43 9.53 6.59 7.17
N GLY A 44 9.91 6.28 8.41
CA GLY A 44 10.15 7.29 9.45
C GLY A 44 8.87 8.07 9.78
N ILE A 45 8.85 9.36 9.45
CA ILE A 45 7.70 10.27 9.67
C ILE A 45 6.95 10.59 8.35
N ARG A 46 7.23 9.82 7.29
CA ARG A 46 6.68 10.01 5.95
C ARG A 46 5.88 8.78 5.50
N SER A 47 4.89 9.00 4.66
CA SER A 47 4.27 8.00 3.81
C SER A 47 5.07 7.91 2.51
N GLN A 48 5.39 6.70 2.05
CA GLN A 48 6.05 6.47 0.77
C GLN A 48 5.18 5.62 -0.14
N ILE A 49 5.12 5.99 -1.43
CA ILE A 49 4.55 5.14 -2.47
C ILE A 49 5.53 4.01 -2.77
N PHE A 50 5.18 2.77 -2.43
CA PHE A 50 6.01 1.60 -2.72
C PHE A 50 5.75 1.00 -4.09
N SER A 51 4.51 1.03 -4.56
CA SER A 51 4.15 0.58 -5.90
C SER A 51 3.15 1.54 -6.52
N TRP A 52 3.26 1.68 -7.83
CA TRP A 52 2.43 2.55 -8.65
C TRP A 52 2.14 1.81 -9.95
N ARG A 53 0.88 1.45 -10.17
CA ARG A 53 0.44 0.73 -11.36
C ARG A 53 -0.72 1.47 -11.99
N SER A 54 -0.61 1.71 -13.29
CA SER A 54 -1.65 2.32 -14.10
C SER A 54 -1.80 1.52 -15.39
N ARG A 55 -2.97 1.63 -16.02
CA ARG A 55 -3.23 0.93 -17.28
C ARG A 55 -2.28 1.45 -18.36
N THR A 56 -1.61 0.54 -19.05
CA THR A 56 -0.73 0.87 -20.17
C THR A 56 -1.50 1.67 -21.23
N GLY A 57 -1.00 2.87 -21.57
CA GLY A 57 -1.61 3.75 -22.56
C GLY A 57 -2.59 4.79 -22.01
N ASN A 58 -2.81 4.87 -20.69
CA ASN A 58 -3.50 6.01 -20.10
C ASN A 58 -2.46 7.14 -19.90
N PRO A 59 -2.51 8.26 -20.67
CA PRO A 59 -1.61 9.38 -20.41
C PRO A 59 -1.92 9.89 -19.01
N SER A 60 -0.92 9.81 -18.12
CA SER A 60 -1.02 10.41 -16.79
C SER A 60 -1.34 11.89 -16.95
N SER A 61 -2.55 12.29 -16.57
CA SER A 61 -2.96 13.69 -16.51
C SER A 61 -1.92 14.50 -15.73
N GLY A 62 -1.85 15.82 -15.97
CA GLY A 62 -0.91 16.72 -15.27
C GLY A 62 -0.95 16.54 -13.74
N ALA A 63 -2.12 16.25 -13.17
CA ALA A 63 -2.28 15.96 -11.75
C ALA A 63 -1.48 14.72 -11.26
N LEU A 64 -1.32 13.71 -12.11
CA LEU A 64 -0.62 12.45 -11.78
C LEU A 64 0.85 12.42 -12.24
N SER A 65 1.28 13.41 -13.03
CA SER A 65 2.60 13.42 -13.69
C SER A 65 3.80 13.34 -12.75
N ASN A 66 3.66 13.81 -11.50
CA ASN A 66 4.73 13.82 -10.50
C ASN A 66 4.64 12.67 -9.49
N LEU A 67 3.69 11.76 -9.67
CA LEU A 67 3.47 10.65 -8.75
C LEU A 67 4.01 9.34 -9.33
N TYR A 68 4.90 8.70 -8.59
CA TYR A 68 5.53 7.44 -8.97
C TYR A 68 6.02 6.69 -7.73
N GLY A 69 6.43 5.43 -7.92
CA GLY A 69 7.03 4.63 -6.85
C GLY A 69 8.31 5.26 -6.32
N GLY A 70 8.40 5.44 -5.01
CA GLY A 70 9.53 6.08 -4.32
C GLY A 70 9.21 7.46 -3.76
N VAL A 71 8.18 8.13 -4.28
CA VAL A 71 7.79 9.47 -3.81
C VAL A 71 7.31 9.40 -2.36
N GLN A 72 7.69 10.41 -1.56
CA GLN A 72 7.37 10.51 -0.15
C GLN A 72 6.61 11.79 0.20
N GLU A 73 5.62 11.67 1.08
CA GLU A 73 4.87 12.77 1.68
C GLU A 73 4.92 12.66 3.21
N ARG A 74 4.73 13.77 3.92
CA ARG A 74 4.49 13.78 5.37
C ARG A 74 3.25 12.95 5.69
N LEU A 75 3.28 12.23 6.81
CA LEU A 75 2.13 11.41 7.22
C LEU A 75 0.85 12.23 7.47
N THR A 76 0.96 13.51 7.82
CA THR A 76 -0.18 14.42 7.99
C THR A 76 -0.68 15.02 6.68
N GLY A 77 0.07 14.87 5.57
CA GLY A 77 -0.20 15.52 4.29
C GLY A 77 -1.03 14.71 3.29
N SER A 78 -1.36 13.45 3.61
CA SER A 78 -2.10 12.57 2.70
C SER A 78 -3.10 11.68 3.43
N ALA A 79 -4.19 11.30 2.75
CA ALA A 79 -5.18 10.37 3.31
C ALA A 79 -4.58 9.00 3.63
N ALA A 80 -3.68 8.49 2.78
CA ALA A 80 -2.91 7.29 3.07
C ALA A 80 -2.02 7.46 4.32
N GLY A 81 -1.39 8.62 4.50
CA GLY A 81 -0.62 8.93 5.70
C GLY A 81 -1.46 8.93 6.99
N TRP A 82 -2.70 9.44 6.93
CA TRP A 82 -3.63 9.40 8.07
C TRP A 82 -4.00 7.98 8.47
N LEU A 83 -4.26 7.10 7.49
CA LEU A 83 -4.50 5.67 7.74
C LEU A 83 -3.31 5.00 8.39
N LEU A 84 -2.11 5.24 7.85
CA LEU A 84 -0.89 4.67 8.37
C LEU A 84 -0.62 5.15 9.81
N LEU A 85 -0.81 6.43 10.12
CA LEU A 85 -0.74 6.95 11.49
C LEU A 85 -1.76 6.28 12.41
N SER A 86 -2.94 5.92 11.90
CA SER A 86 -4.01 5.31 12.68
C SER A 86 -3.62 3.94 13.27
N THR A 87 -2.64 3.26 12.66
CA THR A 87 -2.07 1.98 13.13
C THR A 87 -1.10 2.12 14.31
N ILE A 88 -0.66 3.35 14.63
CA ILE A 88 0.26 3.61 15.74
C ILE A 88 -0.53 3.76 17.04
N ALA A 89 -0.06 3.13 18.13
CA ALA A 89 -0.65 3.27 19.45
C ALA A 89 -0.80 4.74 19.88
N GLN A 90 -1.96 5.08 20.45
CA GLN A 90 -2.39 6.46 20.67
C GLN A 90 -1.37 7.37 21.38
N PRO A 91 -0.70 6.98 22.49
CA PRO A 91 0.27 7.87 23.15
C PRO A 91 1.44 8.25 22.23
N ARG A 92 1.93 7.28 21.44
CA ARG A 92 3.02 7.48 20.49
C ARG A 92 2.56 8.28 19.27
N ARG A 93 1.34 8.01 18.80
CA ARG A 93 0.70 8.69 17.68
C ARG A 93 0.53 10.18 17.95
N ASP A 94 0.05 10.55 19.13
CA ASP A 94 -0.16 11.95 19.52
C ASP A 94 1.17 12.72 19.56
N GLY A 95 2.23 12.10 20.08
CA GLY A 95 3.59 12.67 20.05
C GLY A 95 4.10 12.90 18.62
N LEU A 96 3.87 11.94 17.72
CA LEU A 96 4.24 12.06 16.31
C LEU A 96 3.45 13.16 15.59
N ILE A 97 2.14 13.24 15.83
CA ILE A 97 1.29 14.29 15.24
C ILE A 97 1.79 15.66 15.70
N ARG A 98 2.04 15.87 17.00
CA ARG A 98 2.55 17.15 17.50
C ARG A 98 3.87 17.54 16.85
N ARG A 99 4.81 16.58 16.72
CA ARG A 99 6.09 16.81 16.04
C ARG A 99 5.90 17.18 14.57
N LEU A 100 5.08 16.41 13.84
CA LEU A 100 4.81 16.64 12.42
C LEU A 100 4.15 18.00 12.17
N LEU A 101 3.24 18.41 13.06
CA LEU A 101 2.61 19.72 12.99
C LEU A 101 3.59 20.82 13.38
N ALA A 102 4.50 20.62 14.34
CA ALA A 102 5.51 21.63 14.68
C ALA A 102 6.35 22.03 13.45
N ASP A 103 6.70 21.07 12.61
CA ASP A 103 7.48 21.27 11.38
C ASP A 103 6.66 21.82 10.18
N GLN A 104 5.36 22.07 10.35
CA GLN A 104 4.49 22.66 9.31
C GLN A 104 4.37 24.18 9.47
N GLU A 105 4.49 24.87 8.35
CA GLU A 105 4.29 26.31 8.20
C GLU A 105 3.17 26.56 7.19
N GLY A 106 2.52 27.73 7.28
CA GLY A 106 1.48 28.17 6.34
C GLY A 106 0.10 28.38 6.96
N GLU A 107 -0.72 29.19 6.29
CA GLU A 107 -2.06 29.59 6.76
C GLU A 107 -3.04 28.42 6.89
N ASN A 108 -2.80 27.32 6.17
CA ASN A 108 -3.67 26.14 6.17
C ASN A 108 -3.16 25.00 7.07
N LYS A 109 -2.35 25.33 8.08
CA LYS A 109 -1.82 24.35 9.03
C LYS A 109 -2.95 23.74 9.87
N PRO A 110 -3.19 22.42 9.79
CA PRO A 110 -4.23 21.79 10.59
C PRO A 110 -3.88 21.84 12.07
N THR A 111 -4.91 21.98 12.93
CA THR A 111 -4.69 21.92 14.37
C THR A 111 -4.42 20.49 14.81
N PHE A 112 -3.84 20.33 16.01
CA PHE A 112 -3.68 19.00 16.62
C PHE A 112 -5.03 18.29 16.78
N ALA A 113 -6.08 19.01 17.21
CA ALA A 113 -7.41 18.44 17.41
C ALA A 113 -8.00 17.92 16.09
N ASP A 114 -7.88 18.69 15.00
CA ASP A 114 -8.35 18.27 13.68
C ASP A 114 -7.62 17.02 13.20
N MET A 115 -6.30 17.00 13.34
CA MET A 115 -5.49 15.87 12.88
C MET A 115 -5.74 14.61 13.71
N ALA A 116 -5.84 14.75 15.04
CA ALA A 116 -6.17 13.64 15.94
C ALA A 116 -7.56 13.07 15.62
N SER A 117 -8.54 13.93 15.35
CA SER A 117 -9.90 13.54 14.94
C SER A 117 -9.89 12.77 13.62
N ARG A 118 -9.21 13.28 12.58
CA ARG A 118 -9.07 12.60 11.28
C ARG A 118 -8.45 11.21 11.42
N VAL A 119 -7.34 11.11 12.15
CA VAL A 119 -6.62 9.86 12.34
C VAL A 119 -7.45 8.86 13.15
N SER A 120 -8.15 9.31 14.19
CA SER A 120 -9.10 8.48 14.95
C SER A 120 -10.23 7.94 14.07
N ALA A 121 -10.80 8.79 13.22
CA ALA A 121 -11.83 8.39 12.27
C ALA A 121 -11.32 7.39 11.21
N CYS A 122 -10.04 7.47 10.83
CA CYS A 122 -9.41 6.47 9.96
C CYS A 122 -9.27 5.13 10.68
N GLN A 123 -8.87 5.14 11.96
CA GLN A 123 -8.74 3.93 12.77
C GLN A 123 -10.09 3.20 12.90
N ALA A 124 -11.17 3.93 13.16
CA ALA A 124 -12.50 3.36 13.35
C ALA A 124 -13.08 2.75 12.06
N ARG A 125 -12.75 3.33 10.89
CA ARG A 125 -13.34 2.95 9.60
C ARG A 125 -12.47 2.00 8.77
N GLY A 126 -11.15 2.00 8.95
CA GLY A 126 -10.20 1.20 8.17
C GLY A 126 -9.89 1.74 6.77
N TYR A 127 -10.47 2.87 6.38
CA TYR A 127 -10.24 3.55 5.09
C TYR A 127 -10.20 5.08 5.25
N ALA A 128 -9.67 5.76 4.24
CA ALA A 128 -9.61 7.20 4.18
C ALA A 128 -9.69 7.69 2.73
N HIS A 129 -10.30 8.86 2.58
CA HIS A 129 -10.40 9.59 1.34
C HIS A 129 -9.81 10.99 1.51
N GLY A 130 -9.09 11.49 0.50
CA GLY A 130 -8.58 12.85 0.49
C GLY A 130 -7.33 12.98 -0.39
N PRO A 131 -6.46 13.97 -0.12
CA PRO A 131 -5.32 14.24 -0.99
C PRO A 131 -4.32 13.08 -0.98
N VAL A 132 -3.73 12.79 -2.13
CA VAL A 132 -2.56 11.89 -2.21
C VAL A 132 -1.29 12.57 -1.69
N GLY A 133 -1.25 13.91 -1.72
CA GLY A 133 -0.12 14.73 -1.32
C GLY A 133 0.93 14.89 -2.43
N CYS A 134 2.19 15.08 -2.06
CA CYS A 134 3.34 15.25 -2.94
C CYS A 134 3.23 16.46 -3.89
N GLY A 135 2.55 17.53 -3.46
CA GLY A 135 2.27 18.70 -4.30
C GLY A 135 1.31 18.43 -5.47
N SER A 136 0.67 17.26 -5.50
CA SER A 136 -0.36 16.91 -6.49
C SER A 136 -1.74 17.38 -6.04
N THR A 137 -2.59 17.68 -7.01
CA THR A 137 -4.04 17.91 -6.81
C THR A 137 -4.85 16.61 -6.83
N ALA A 138 -4.20 15.46 -7.03
CA ALA A 138 -4.87 14.17 -7.07
C ALA A 138 -5.38 13.74 -5.69
N GLU A 139 -6.46 12.98 -5.72
CA GLU A 139 -7.07 12.35 -4.56
C GLU A 139 -6.76 10.85 -4.53
N VAL A 140 -6.90 10.28 -3.34
CA VAL A 140 -6.76 8.86 -3.09
C VAL A 140 -7.90 8.36 -2.22
N MET A 141 -8.52 7.26 -2.66
CA MET A 141 -9.33 6.40 -1.79
C MET A 141 -8.45 5.24 -1.35
N ALA A 142 -8.08 5.22 -0.07
CA ALA A 142 -7.13 4.26 0.48
C ALA A 142 -7.78 3.39 1.58
N LEU A 143 -7.31 2.15 1.69
CA LEU A 143 -7.72 1.15 2.67
C LEU A 143 -6.46 0.52 3.29
N LEU A 144 -6.49 0.27 4.61
CA LEU A 144 -5.40 -0.44 5.29
C LEU A 144 -5.39 -1.91 4.88
N LEU A 145 -4.23 -2.41 4.47
CA LEU A 145 -4.08 -3.84 4.22
C LEU A 145 -4.13 -4.60 5.56
N PRO A 146 -4.90 -5.68 5.64
CA PRO A 146 -5.01 -6.52 6.83
C PRO A 146 -3.75 -7.36 7.04
N GLY A 147 -3.58 -7.90 8.24
CA GLY A 147 -2.52 -8.87 8.57
C GLY A 147 -1.10 -8.33 8.46
N GLN A 148 -0.92 -7.00 8.39
CA GLN A 148 0.40 -6.39 8.34
C GLN A 148 1.03 -6.36 9.73
N PRO A 149 2.36 -6.56 9.85
CA PRO A 149 3.06 -6.35 11.11
C PRO A 149 2.87 -4.91 11.58
N GLU A 150 2.71 -4.69 12.89
CA GLU A 150 2.54 -3.34 13.47
C GLU A 150 3.67 -2.36 13.08
N ARG A 151 4.86 -2.88 12.79
CA ARG A 151 6.03 -2.08 12.40
C ARG A 151 6.03 -1.68 10.92
N HIS A 152 5.24 -2.36 10.10
CA HIS A 152 5.23 -2.21 8.65
C HIS A 152 3.79 -2.19 8.11
N PRO A 153 2.94 -1.27 8.58
CA PRO A 153 1.60 -1.12 8.05
C PRO A 153 1.68 -0.72 6.57
N LEU A 154 0.76 -1.27 5.78
CA LEU A 154 0.59 -0.93 4.37
C LEU A 154 -0.84 -0.46 4.14
N ALA A 155 -1.00 0.49 3.23
CA ALA A 155 -2.28 0.86 2.67
C ALA A 155 -2.25 0.67 1.15
N ILE A 156 -3.40 0.35 0.57
CA ILE A 156 -3.61 0.29 -0.88
C ILE A 156 -4.72 1.27 -1.24
N GLY A 157 -4.64 1.90 -2.41
CA GLY A 157 -5.68 2.82 -2.82
C GLY A 157 -5.69 3.15 -4.30
N PHE A 158 -6.84 3.62 -4.75
CA PHE A 158 -7.03 4.21 -6.06
C PHE A 158 -6.61 5.67 -6.04
N VAL A 159 -5.75 6.06 -6.97
CA VAL A 159 -5.32 7.44 -7.15
C VAL A 159 -5.95 7.99 -8.42
N TYR A 160 -6.61 9.14 -8.29
CA TYR A 160 -7.39 9.73 -9.37
C TYR A 160 -7.38 11.26 -9.31
N GLU A 161 -7.75 11.88 -10.42
CA GLU A 161 -7.95 13.32 -10.48
C GLU A 161 -9.36 13.68 -9.97
N PRO A 162 -9.53 14.71 -9.12
CA PRO A 162 -10.86 15.09 -8.60
C PRO A 162 -11.88 15.50 -9.66
N SER A 163 -11.41 15.86 -10.87
CA SER A 163 -12.27 16.21 -12.01
C SER A 163 -13.01 15.01 -12.59
N LEU A 164 -12.54 13.78 -12.31
CA LEU A 164 -13.25 12.56 -12.65
C LEU A 164 -14.43 12.40 -11.68
N GLN A 165 -15.66 12.40 -12.20
CA GLN A 165 -16.86 12.08 -11.42
C GLN A 165 -16.81 10.60 -11.00
N ILE A 166 -16.11 10.35 -9.90
CA ILE A 166 -15.87 9.02 -9.36
C ILE A 166 -16.85 8.76 -8.22
N ASP A 167 -17.53 7.62 -8.30
CA ASP A 167 -18.31 7.10 -7.18
C ASP A 167 -17.36 6.52 -6.12
N GLN A 168 -17.11 7.33 -5.09
CA GLN A 168 -16.24 6.97 -3.97
C GLN A 168 -16.74 5.72 -3.22
N ALA A 169 -18.05 5.52 -3.11
CA ALA A 169 -18.61 4.37 -2.43
C ALA A 169 -18.34 3.09 -3.23
N ALA A 170 -18.52 3.13 -4.56
CA ALA A 170 -18.19 2.03 -5.44
C ALA A 170 -16.69 1.68 -5.41
N LEU A 171 -15.81 2.68 -5.39
CA LEU A 171 -14.36 2.43 -5.25
C LEU A 171 -13.99 1.79 -3.92
N LEU A 172 -14.57 2.27 -2.82
CA LEU A 172 -14.32 1.69 -1.50
C LEU A 172 -14.81 0.23 -1.46
N GLN A 173 -16.01 -0.03 -1.98
CA GLN A 173 -16.56 -1.38 -2.06
C GLN A 173 -15.65 -2.29 -2.89
N CYS A 174 -15.18 -1.83 -4.04
CA CYS A 174 -14.22 -2.56 -4.89
C CYS A 174 -12.92 -2.89 -4.14
N LEU A 175 -12.35 -1.94 -3.39
CA LEU A 175 -11.16 -2.20 -2.55
C LEU A 175 -11.43 -3.23 -1.46
N GLN A 176 -12.57 -3.11 -0.78
CA GLN A 176 -12.94 -4.02 0.31
C GLN A 176 -13.12 -5.45 -0.21
N GLU A 177 -13.89 -5.63 -1.28
CA GLU A 177 -14.12 -6.93 -1.92
C GLU A 177 -12.83 -7.57 -2.41
N ALA A 178 -11.91 -6.78 -2.97
CA ALA A 178 -10.64 -7.28 -3.46
C ALA A 178 -9.66 -7.64 -2.35
N VAL A 179 -9.75 -6.98 -1.18
CA VAL A 179 -8.88 -7.24 -0.02
C VAL A 179 -9.42 -8.37 0.88
N GLU A 180 -10.72 -8.62 0.88
CA GLU A 180 -11.40 -9.64 1.70
C GLU A 180 -10.75 -11.04 1.64
N PRO A 181 -10.37 -11.60 0.47
CA PRO A 181 -9.71 -12.91 0.41
C PRO A 181 -8.38 -12.97 1.16
N TYR A 182 -7.71 -11.83 1.31
CA TYR A 182 -6.43 -11.72 2.02
C TYR A 182 -6.60 -11.58 3.53
N ILE A 183 -7.77 -11.15 4.01
CA ILE A 183 -8.14 -11.21 5.43
C ILE A 183 -8.27 -12.68 5.84
N GLN A 184 -9.04 -13.46 5.07
CA GLN A 184 -9.38 -14.84 5.39
C GLN A 184 -8.19 -15.81 5.25
N ALA A 185 -7.28 -15.53 4.31
CA ALA A 185 -6.06 -16.32 4.14
C ALA A 185 -5.05 -16.15 5.29
N GLY A 186 -5.18 -15.12 6.12
CA GLY A 186 -4.32 -14.88 7.29
C GLY A 186 -4.52 -15.90 8.43
N ASP A 187 -5.64 -16.63 8.44
CA ASP A 187 -5.96 -17.69 9.41
C ASP A 187 -5.68 -19.11 8.89
N SER A 188 -5.26 -19.24 7.62
CA SER A 188 -5.05 -20.53 6.98
C SER A 188 -3.58 -20.95 7.06
N ARG A 189 -3.33 -22.12 7.64
CA ARG A 189 -2.05 -22.85 7.66
C ARG A 189 -1.27 -22.71 6.34
N PRO A 190 0.08 -22.77 6.39
CA PRO A 190 0.92 -22.66 5.19
C PRO A 190 0.44 -23.64 4.12
N ILE A 191 0.13 -23.11 2.93
CA ILE A 191 -0.12 -23.90 1.74
C ILE A 191 1.18 -24.68 1.49
N PRO A 192 1.17 -26.02 1.51
CA PRO A 192 2.37 -26.78 1.20
C PRO A 192 2.79 -26.43 -0.23
N PHE A 193 4.01 -25.93 -0.38
CA PHE A 193 4.64 -25.80 -1.68
C PHE A 193 4.54 -27.16 -2.39
N PRO A 194 4.06 -27.23 -3.65
CA PRO A 194 4.20 -28.46 -4.40
C PRO A 194 5.70 -28.76 -4.50
N HIS A 195 6.14 -29.84 -3.84
CA HIS A 195 7.49 -30.35 -4.04
C HIS A 195 7.65 -30.59 -5.54
N PRO A 196 8.72 -30.09 -6.18
CA PRO A 196 9.07 -30.57 -7.51
C PRO A 196 9.32 -32.07 -7.36
N THR A 197 8.43 -32.88 -7.92
CA THR A 197 8.65 -34.31 -8.05
C THR A 197 9.99 -34.48 -8.76
N ARG A 198 10.96 -35.08 -8.07
CA ARG A 198 12.23 -35.45 -8.70
C ARG A 198 11.88 -36.28 -9.93
N PRO A 199 12.38 -35.92 -11.13
CA PRO A 199 12.32 -36.86 -12.24
C PRO A 199 13.11 -38.10 -11.81
N THR A 200 12.40 -39.22 -11.68
CA THR A 200 12.99 -40.55 -11.65
C THR A 200 13.68 -40.76 -12.99
N TYR A 201 15.00 -40.53 -13.03
CA TYR A 201 15.83 -41.00 -14.12
C TYR A 201 15.94 -42.51 -14.00
N SER A 202 15.31 -43.23 -14.93
CA SER A 202 15.55 -44.64 -15.15
C SER A 202 16.97 -44.80 -15.74
N GLU A 203 17.84 -45.53 -15.05
CA GLU A 203 19.16 -45.92 -15.57
C GLU A 203 19.00 -46.76 -16.85
N PRO A 204 19.78 -46.50 -17.92
CA PRO A 204 19.88 -47.43 -19.03
C PRO A 204 20.83 -48.57 -18.66
N GLU A 205 20.35 -49.81 -18.78
CA GLU A 205 21.17 -51.03 -18.71
C GLU A 205 22.34 -50.95 -19.70
N LEU A 206 23.58 -50.95 -19.19
CA LEU A 206 24.75 -51.28 -19.98
C LEU A 206 24.74 -52.78 -20.30
N LYS A 207 24.47 -53.13 -21.55
CA LYS A 207 24.83 -54.44 -22.10
C LYS A 207 26.31 -54.44 -22.47
N ALA A 208 27.09 -55.25 -21.78
CA ALA A 208 28.45 -55.60 -22.16
C ALA A 208 28.45 -56.48 -23.43
N VAL A 209 29.38 -56.19 -24.34
CA VAL A 209 29.86 -57.08 -25.41
C VAL A 209 31.28 -57.46 -25.05
#